data_AF-A0A5C4MCN2-F1
#
_entry.id   AF-A0A5C4MCN2-F1
#
_cell.length_a   1.000
_cell.length_b   1.000
_cell.length_c   1.000
_cell.angle_alpha   90.00
_cell.angle_beta   90.00
_cell.angle_gamma   90.00
#
_symmetry.space_group_name_H-M   'P 1'
#
loop_
_entity.id
_entity.type
_entity.pdbx_description
1 polymer ?
#
loop_
_entity_poly.entity_id
_entity_poly.type
_entity_poly.pdbx_seq_one_letter_code
_entity_poly.pdbx_strand_id
1 'polypeptide(L)'
;WSALGGGGAAVGVLVGGVLTAGPGWPWVFYVNVPIGVIVLVVLARVLPNLPPAGLGASRRPDVLGAVLVTAATGTLIYAMIDAGDDGWLEPRTLTLFAVSVVLYLAFGLWQRIAPSPLMDLHLIARRPVSSGIFVIAITTALMVAVFFLGSFYLQGRGDLGPLATGLLFLPVALATMAGAQIGGQLIGRTGGRALGVGGMLLAAAGLAVPVLWTTTVGVVVGISVGAAGLGTLFVVASATALGMVAPHEAGIASGIVSTFHEFGASLGAAVVSSVAAASLVDQTASGYTAAFLVAAVAAAVSAAVAGFVLPGRVKTAPEEAVAR
;
A
#
# COMPACT_ATOMS: atom_id res chain seq x y z
N TRP A 1 -0.76 -3.10 17.11
CA TRP A 1 -0.23 -2.49 15.87
C TRP A 1 -1.02 -1.26 15.44
N SER A 2 -2.35 -1.34 15.26
CA SER A 2 -3.15 -0.23 14.72
C SER A 2 -3.06 1.09 15.50
N ALA A 3 -3.03 1.06 16.83
CA ALA A 3 -2.87 2.28 17.65
C ALA A 3 -1.47 2.93 17.51
N LEU A 4 -0.42 2.12 17.45
CA LEU A 4 0.96 2.59 17.26
C LEU A 4 1.19 3.11 15.83
N GLY A 5 0.73 2.35 14.82
CA GLY A 5 0.85 2.76 13.42
C GLY A 5 0.03 4.00 13.10
N GLY A 6 -1.20 4.08 13.62
CA GLY A 6 -2.05 5.24 13.45
C GLY A 6 -1.57 6.49 14.19
N GLY A 7 -1.13 6.35 15.44
CA GLY A 7 -0.50 7.44 16.18
C GLY A 7 0.77 7.94 15.50
N GLY A 8 1.61 7.02 15.01
CA GLY A 8 2.79 7.34 14.21
C GLY A 8 2.47 8.09 12.92
N ALA A 9 1.41 7.70 12.20
CA ALA A 9 0.98 8.39 10.98
C ALA A 9 0.51 9.82 11.25
N ALA A 10 -0.34 10.03 12.27
CA ALA A 10 -0.82 11.36 12.64
C ALA A 10 0.32 12.29 13.10
N VAL A 11 1.22 11.78 13.94
CA VAL A 11 2.42 12.51 14.38
C VAL A 11 3.34 12.78 13.19
N GLY A 12 3.52 11.81 12.30
CA GLY A 12 4.39 11.92 11.12
C GLY A 12 3.96 13.03 10.17
N VAL A 13 2.65 13.16 9.89
CA VAL A 13 2.12 14.22 9.02
C VAL A 13 2.34 15.61 9.64
N LEU A 14 2.07 15.76 10.95
CA LEU A 14 2.28 17.00 11.69
C LEU A 14 3.76 17.40 11.73
N VAL A 15 4.62 16.49 12.17
CA VAL A 15 6.06 16.70 12.28
C VAL A 15 6.65 16.95 10.89
N GLY A 16 6.22 16.21 9.86
CA GLY A 16 6.64 16.42 8.48
C GLY A 16 6.30 17.83 7.98
N GLY A 17 5.10 18.33 8.26
CA GLY A 17 4.70 19.70 7.91
C GLY A 17 5.55 20.76 8.60
N VAL A 18 5.82 20.60 9.91
CA VAL A 18 6.68 21.50 10.68
C VAL A 18 8.13 21.49 10.18
N LEU A 19 8.68 20.30 9.92
CA LEU A 19 10.05 20.16 9.42
C LEU A 19 10.19 20.77 8.01
N THR A 20 9.21 20.55 7.15
CA THR A 20 9.20 21.10 5.79
C THR A 20 9.06 22.62 5.78
N ALA A 21 8.20 23.17 6.65
CA ALA A 21 7.97 24.61 6.75
C ALA A 21 9.08 25.37 7.50
N GLY A 22 9.78 24.71 8.43
CA GLY A 22 10.82 25.32 9.24
C GLY A 22 12.22 25.10 8.65
N PRO A 23 13.00 24.12 9.16
CA PRO A 23 14.40 23.92 8.78
C PRO A 23 14.58 23.35 7.36
N GLY A 24 13.50 22.99 6.68
CA GLY A 24 13.47 22.57 5.28
C GLY A 24 13.21 21.07 5.12
N TRP A 25 12.71 20.69 3.94
CA TRP A 25 12.33 19.31 3.61
C TRP A 25 13.41 18.23 3.88
N PRO A 26 14.75 18.48 3.81
CA PRO A 26 15.74 17.41 4.08
C PRO A 26 15.66 16.87 5.51
N TRP A 27 15.14 17.66 6.46
CA TRP A 27 14.96 17.23 7.84
C TRP A 27 13.95 16.11 8.03
N VAL A 28 13.06 15.89 7.04
CA VAL A 28 12.18 14.71 6.99
C VAL A 28 13.01 13.41 6.95
N PHE A 29 14.24 13.44 6.43
CA PHE A 29 15.16 12.30 6.46
C PHE A 29 15.97 12.27 7.75
N TYR A 30 16.53 13.41 8.17
CA TYR A 30 17.38 13.47 9.36
C TYR A 30 16.67 13.08 10.64
N VAL A 31 15.37 13.35 10.78
CA VAL A 31 14.59 12.99 11.98
C VAL A 31 14.51 11.48 12.21
N ASN A 32 14.62 10.67 11.14
CA ASN A 32 14.57 9.21 11.26
C ASN A 32 15.84 8.63 11.88
N VAL A 33 16.99 9.30 11.70
CA VAL A 33 18.28 8.85 12.22
C VAL A 33 18.29 8.71 13.75
N PRO A 34 17.96 9.74 14.56
CA PRO A 34 17.94 9.61 16.02
C PRO A 34 16.86 8.63 16.49
N ILE A 35 15.69 8.58 15.84
CA ILE A 35 14.64 7.60 16.16
C ILE A 35 15.16 6.18 15.96
N GLY A 36 15.84 5.91 14.83
CA GLY A 36 16.45 4.62 14.54
C GLY A 36 17.51 4.22 15.55
N VAL A 37 18.38 5.17 15.95
CA VAL A 37 19.38 4.93 17.01
C VAL A 37 18.73 4.59 18.34
N ILE A 38 17.68 5.31 18.74
CA ILE A 38 16.94 5.03 19.99
C ILE A 38 16.33 3.63 19.93
N VAL A 39 15.67 3.27 18.83
CA VAL A 39 15.08 1.94 18.65
C VAL A 39 16.15 0.85 18.72
N LEU A 40 17.29 1.01 18.05
CA LEU A 40 18.41 0.06 18.10
C LEU A 40 18.95 -0.11 19.52
N VAL A 41 19.13 0.98 20.26
CA VAL A 41 19.61 0.96 21.64
C VAL A 41 18.60 0.28 22.58
N VAL A 42 17.31 0.56 22.41
CA VAL A 42 16.24 -0.08 23.20
C VAL A 42 16.18 -1.57 22.90
N LEU A 43 16.21 -1.97 21.63
CA LEU A 43 16.25 -3.37 21.25
C LEU A 43 17.47 -4.08 21.85
N ALA A 44 18.67 -3.50 21.74
CA ALA A 44 19.88 -4.09 22.30
C ALA A 44 19.84 -4.30 23.82
N ARG A 45 19.01 -3.54 24.56
CA ARG A 45 18.89 -3.65 26.02
C ARG A 45 17.71 -4.48 26.50
N VAL A 46 16.61 -4.49 25.74
CA VAL A 46 15.33 -5.08 26.17
C VAL A 46 15.13 -6.46 25.56
N LEU A 47 15.63 -6.73 24.35
CA LEU A 47 15.44 -8.03 23.73
C LEU A 47 16.26 -9.08 24.52
N PRO A 48 15.61 -10.12 25.06
CA PRO A 48 16.33 -11.23 25.66
C PRO A 48 17.18 -11.90 24.58
N ASN A 49 18.33 -12.45 24.98
CA ASN A 49 19.12 -13.33 24.12
C ASN A 49 18.27 -14.55 23.77
N LEU A 50 17.55 -14.48 22.65
CA LEU A 50 16.81 -15.62 22.14
C LEU A 50 17.85 -16.68 21.74
N PRO A 51 17.69 -17.94 22.19
CA PRO A 51 18.50 -19.02 21.66
C PRO A 51 18.39 -18.99 20.13
N PRO A 52 19.46 -19.28 19.37
CA PRO A 52 19.35 -19.41 17.93
C PRO A 52 18.17 -20.33 17.65
N ALA A 53 17.10 -19.77 17.07
CA ALA A 53 15.88 -20.50 16.79
C ALA A 53 16.29 -21.77 16.07
N GLY A 54 15.98 -22.94 16.64
CA GLY A 54 16.51 -24.22 16.22
C GLY A 54 16.49 -24.32 14.70
N LEU A 55 17.67 -24.19 14.10
CA LEU A 55 17.90 -24.31 12.66
C LEU A 55 17.68 -25.78 12.31
N GLY A 56 16.42 -26.20 12.28
CA GLY A 56 16.00 -27.47 11.73
C GLY A 56 16.41 -27.49 10.27
N ALA A 57 17.55 -28.14 10.00
CA ALA A 57 18.29 -28.15 8.74
C ALA A 57 18.79 -26.77 8.28
N SER A 58 20.12 -26.66 8.14
CA SER A 58 20.82 -25.62 7.40
C SER A 58 20.32 -25.55 5.94
N ARG A 59 19.18 -24.89 5.70
CA ARG A 59 18.82 -24.43 4.35
C ARG A 59 19.62 -23.17 4.09
N ARG A 60 20.63 -23.30 3.23
CA ARG A 60 21.38 -22.15 2.73
C ARG A 60 20.39 -21.13 2.16
N PRO A 61 20.48 -19.85 2.53
CA PRO A 61 19.59 -18.82 2.00
C PRO A 61 19.77 -18.71 0.49
N ASP A 62 18.67 -18.52 -0.22
CA ASP A 62 18.67 -18.31 -1.67
C ASP A 62 19.12 -16.88 -2.01
N VAL A 63 20.43 -16.64 -1.89
CA VAL A 63 21.01 -15.30 -2.11
C VAL A 63 20.80 -14.84 -3.54
N LEU A 64 20.99 -15.73 -4.53
CA LEU A 64 20.80 -15.36 -5.93
C LEU A 64 19.33 -15.06 -6.24
N GLY A 65 18.40 -15.86 -5.73
CA GLY A 65 16.97 -15.60 -5.86
C GLY A 65 16.58 -14.28 -5.21
N ALA A 66 17.10 -13.98 -4.02
CA ALA A 66 16.88 -12.71 -3.34
C ALA A 66 17.40 -11.51 -4.16
N VAL A 67 18.63 -11.59 -4.69
CA VAL A 67 19.20 -10.54 -5.54
C VAL A 67 18.38 -10.33 -6.81
N LEU A 68 17.98 -11.41 -7.48
CA LEU A 68 17.18 -11.32 -8.71
C LEU A 68 15.81 -10.67 -8.46
N VAL A 69 15.08 -11.11 -7.43
CA VAL A 69 13.75 -10.55 -7.15
C VAL A 69 13.84 -9.10 -6.67
N THR A 70 14.86 -8.75 -5.86
CA THR A 70 15.08 -7.37 -5.41
C THR A 70 15.44 -6.47 -6.59
N ALA A 71 16.35 -6.90 -7.47
CA ALA A 71 16.72 -6.16 -8.67
C ALA A 71 15.52 -6.00 -9.62
N ALA A 72 14.74 -7.06 -9.83
CA ALA A 72 13.53 -7.02 -10.65
C ALA A 72 12.51 -6.01 -10.10
N THR A 73 12.21 -6.11 -8.80
CA THR A 73 11.26 -5.24 -8.09
C THR A 73 11.72 -3.78 -8.12
N GLY A 74 12.98 -3.53 -7.78
CA GLY A 74 13.55 -2.17 -7.78
C GLY A 74 13.56 -1.56 -9.18
N THR A 75 13.92 -2.33 -10.21
CA THR A 75 13.90 -1.86 -11.60
C THR A 75 12.47 -1.57 -12.06
N LEU A 76 11.49 -2.41 -11.70
CA LEU A 76 10.09 -2.19 -12.05
C LEU A 76 9.51 -0.93 -11.37
N ILE A 77 9.78 -0.75 -10.08
CA ILE A 77 9.39 0.47 -9.34
C ILE A 77 10.03 1.70 -9.99
N TYR A 78 11.31 1.63 -10.34
CA TYR A 78 12.01 2.72 -11.00
C TYR A 78 11.40 3.02 -12.38
N ALA A 79 11.08 1.99 -13.17
CA ALA A 79 10.40 2.14 -14.46
C ALA A 79 9.03 2.82 -14.32
N MET A 80 8.27 2.49 -13.27
CA MET A 80 6.98 3.13 -13.01
C MET A 80 7.13 4.61 -12.68
N ILE A 81 8.07 4.97 -11.81
CA ILE A 81 8.34 6.38 -11.46
C ILE A 81 8.77 7.16 -12.72
N ASP A 82 9.74 6.61 -13.47
CA ASP A 82 10.23 7.16 -14.73
C ASP A 82 9.09 7.34 -15.76
N ALA A 83 8.18 6.36 -15.88
CA ALA A 83 7.01 6.46 -16.75
C ALA A 83 6.09 7.63 -16.39
N GLY A 84 5.98 7.95 -15.10
CA GLY A 84 5.19 9.05 -14.59
C GLY A 84 5.79 10.42 -14.89
N ASP A 85 7.12 10.52 -14.90
CA ASP A 85 7.85 11.77 -15.03
C ASP A 85 8.22 12.08 -16.50
N ASP A 86 8.79 11.10 -17.21
CA ASP A 86 9.32 11.25 -18.57
C ASP A 86 8.39 10.64 -19.65
N GLY A 87 7.44 9.78 -19.24
CA GLY A 87 6.37 9.26 -20.09
C GLY A 87 6.43 7.77 -20.39
N TRP A 88 5.25 7.14 -20.44
CA TRP A 88 5.08 5.69 -20.57
C TRP A 88 5.67 5.03 -21.84
N LEU A 89 5.84 5.80 -22.91
CA LEU A 89 6.31 5.31 -24.21
C LEU A 89 7.74 5.72 -24.52
N GLU A 90 8.43 6.37 -23.58
CA GLU A 90 9.82 6.78 -23.77
C GLU A 90 10.72 5.52 -23.87
N PRO A 91 11.67 5.46 -24.82
CA PRO A 91 12.52 4.28 -25.01
C PRO A 91 13.25 3.83 -23.73
N ARG A 92 13.64 4.79 -22.88
CA ARG A 92 14.27 4.51 -21.58
C ARG A 92 13.32 3.74 -20.66
N THR A 93 12.11 4.25 -20.49
CA THR A 93 11.06 3.63 -19.67
C THR A 93 10.71 2.23 -20.15
N LEU A 94 10.53 2.05 -21.47
CA LEU A 94 10.26 0.75 -22.08
C LEU A 94 11.42 -0.23 -21.86
N THR A 95 12.66 0.24 -21.93
CA THR A 95 13.85 -0.56 -21.63
C THR A 95 13.86 -1.00 -20.18
N LEU A 96 13.54 -0.12 -19.23
CA LEU A 96 13.46 -0.47 -17.81
C LEU A 96 12.37 -1.52 -17.53
N PHE A 97 11.19 -1.38 -18.13
CA PHE A 97 10.14 -2.39 -18.05
C PHE A 97 10.63 -3.75 -18.60
N ALA A 98 11.25 -3.75 -19.79
CA ALA A 98 11.78 -4.97 -20.41
C ALA A 98 12.86 -5.64 -19.52
N VAL A 99 13.78 -4.86 -18.95
CA VAL A 99 14.80 -5.37 -18.01
C VAL A 99 14.14 -5.99 -16.78
N SER A 100 13.12 -5.34 -16.21
CA SER A 100 12.41 -5.91 -15.04
C SER A 100 11.74 -7.25 -15.38
N VAL A 101 11.14 -7.38 -16.56
CA VAL A 101 10.51 -8.62 -17.03
C VAL A 101 11.57 -9.72 -17.18
N VAL A 102 12.71 -9.41 -17.80
CA VAL A 102 13.83 -10.35 -17.93
C VAL A 102 14.34 -10.81 -16.56
N LEU A 103 14.47 -9.90 -15.59
CA LEU A 103 14.89 -10.26 -14.23
C LEU A 103 13.86 -11.13 -13.51
N TYR A 104 12.57 -10.88 -13.68
CA TYR A 104 11.51 -11.75 -13.13
C TYR A 104 11.49 -13.14 -13.76
N LEU A 105 11.71 -13.23 -15.08
CA LEU A 105 11.82 -14.51 -15.77
C LEU A 105 13.06 -15.28 -15.28
N ALA A 106 14.19 -14.60 -15.13
CA ALA A 106 15.41 -15.19 -14.57
C ALA A 106 15.19 -15.69 -13.13
N PHE A 107 14.50 -14.90 -12.29
CA PHE A 107 14.10 -15.32 -10.95
C PHE A 107 13.21 -16.55 -10.98
N GLY A 108 12.16 -16.56 -11.81
CA GLY A 108 11.22 -17.68 -11.91
C GLY A 108 11.87 -18.97 -12.40
N LEU A 109 12.79 -18.88 -13.36
CA LEU A 109 13.60 -20.01 -13.82
C LEU A 109 14.55 -20.51 -12.73
N TRP A 110 15.21 -19.59 -12.02
CA TRP A 110 16.09 -19.93 -10.90
C TRP A 110 15.34 -20.66 -9.79
N GLN A 111 14.14 -20.19 -9.40
CA GLN A 111 13.33 -20.84 -8.36
C GLN A 111 12.96 -22.31 -8.72
N ARG A 112 12.94 -22.69 -9.99
CA ARG A 112 12.66 -24.08 -10.41
C ARG A 112 13.85 -25.02 -10.27
N ILE A 113 15.07 -24.49 -10.27
CA ILE A 113 16.31 -25.29 -10.25
C ILE A 113 17.13 -25.08 -8.96
N ALA A 114 16.79 -24.07 -8.15
CA ALA A 114 17.51 -23.72 -6.94
C ALA A 114 17.47 -24.88 -5.92
N PRO A 115 18.60 -25.21 -5.26
CA PRO A 115 18.66 -26.27 -4.25
C PRO A 115 17.78 -26.01 -3.01
N SER A 116 17.57 -24.75 -2.68
CA SER A 116 16.71 -24.29 -1.60
C SER A 116 16.03 -23.01 -2.06
N PRO A 117 14.93 -23.09 -2.83
CA PRO A 117 14.27 -21.93 -3.41
C PRO A 117 13.77 -20.97 -2.32
N LEU A 118 13.89 -19.67 -2.60
CA LEU A 118 13.36 -18.60 -1.75
C LEU A 118 11.86 -18.79 -1.47
N MET A 119 11.09 -19.18 -2.49
CA MET A 119 9.66 -19.34 -2.37
C MET A 119 9.08 -20.35 -3.38
N ASP A 120 7.99 -20.98 -3.00
CA ASP A 120 7.14 -21.69 -3.95
C ASP A 120 6.32 -20.68 -4.77
N LEU A 121 6.55 -20.62 -6.07
CA LEU A 121 5.83 -19.70 -6.97
C LEU A 121 4.32 -19.99 -7.00
N HIS A 122 3.89 -21.22 -6.68
CA HIS A 122 2.47 -21.54 -6.57
C HIS A 122 1.80 -20.79 -5.42
N LEU A 123 2.55 -20.33 -4.40
CA LEU A 123 2.02 -19.54 -3.30
C LEU A 123 1.33 -18.27 -3.81
N ILE A 124 1.94 -17.56 -4.76
CA ILE A 124 1.36 -16.35 -5.36
C ILE A 124 0.07 -16.70 -6.12
N ALA A 125 0.03 -17.85 -6.79
CA ALA A 125 -1.13 -18.30 -7.55
C ALA A 125 -2.29 -18.76 -6.65
N ARG A 126 -2.05 -19.05 -5.36
CA ARG A 126 -3.12 -19.43 -4.42
C ARG A 126 -4.10 -18.26 -4.31
N ARG A 127 -5.39 -18.54 -4.55
CA ARG A 127 -6.45 -17.53 -4.59
C ARG A 127 -6.48 -16.57 -3.38
N PRO A 128 -6.29 -17.01 -2.11
CA PRO A 128 -6.22 -16.08 -0.98
C PRO A 128 -5.04 -15.11 -1.07
N VAL A 129 -3.86 -15.60 -1.47
CA VAL A 129 -2.64 -14.79 -1.60
C VAL A 129 -2.77 -13.82 -2.77
N SER A 130 -3.14 -14.26 -3.96
CA SER A 130 -3.32 -13.38 -5.12
C SER A 130 -4.41 -12.33 -4.90
N SER A 131 -5.51 -12.70 -4.25
CA SER A 131 -6.59 -11.75 -3.94
C SER A 131 -6.15 -10.71 -2.90
N GLY A 132 -5.44 -11.11 -1.84
CA GLY A 132 -4.91 -10.17 -0.85
C GLY A 132 -3.84 -9.25 -1.44
N ILE A 133 -2.99 -9.77 -2.33
CA ILE A 133 -2.01 -9.02 -3.11
C ILE A 133 -2.68 -7.96 -4.00
N PHE A 134 -3.75 -8.33 -4.72
CA PHE A 134 -4.51 -7.38 -5.52
C PHE A 134 -5.07 -6.25 -4.65
N VAL A 135 -5.69 -6.60 -3.51
CA VAL A 135 -6.28 -5.61 -2.60
C VAL A 135 -5.22 -4.70 -1.99
N ILE A 136 -4.05 -5.21 -1.55
CA ILE A 136 -3.00 -4.33 -1.00
C ILE A 136 -2.45 -3.39 -2.07
N ALA A 137 -2.20 -3.88 -3.29
CA ALA A 137 -1.65 -3.06 -4.36
C ALA A 137 -2.59 -1.91 -4.73
N ILE A 138 -3.88 -2.19 -4.96
CA ILE A 138 -4.83 -1.11 -5.28
C ILE A 138 -5.07 -0.16 -4.11
N THR A 139 -5.10 -0.68 -2.88
CA THR A 139 -5.31 0.14 -1.68
C THR A 139 -4.17 1.14 -1.52
N THR A 140 -2.93 0.69 -1.66
CA THR A 140 -1.77 1.57 -1.55
C THR A 140 -1.68 2.54 -2.72
N ALA A 141 -2.00 2.12 -3.95
CA ALA A 141 -2.06 3.02 -5.10
C ALA A 141 -3.05 4.17 -4.90
N LEU A 142 -4.27 3.85 -4.45
CA LEU A 142 -5.30 4.84 -4.15
C LEU A 142 -4.94 5.70 -2.94
N MET A 143 -4.25 5.15 -1.94
CA MET A 143 -3.80 5.93 -0.79
C MET A 143 -2.73 6.95 -1.18
N VAL A 144 -1.77 6.56 -2.04
CA VAL A 144 -0.81 7.50 -2.63
C VAL A 144 -1.54 8.59 -3.42
N ALA A 145 -2.54 8.22 -4.22
CA ALA A 145 -3.37 9.20 -4.92
C ALA A 145 -4.09 10.17 -3.98
N VAL A 146 -4.66 9.70 -2.87
CA VAL A 146 -5.30 10.55 -1.85
C VAL A 146 -4.34 11.62 -1.34
N PHE A 147 -3.14 11.23 -0.90
CA PHE A 147 -2.17 12.17 -0.33
C PHE A 147 -1.60 13.11 -1.39
N PHE A 148 -1.31 12.59 -2.58
CA PHE A 148 -0.69 13.39 -3.64
C PHE A 148 -1.70 14.38 -4.23
N LEU A 149 -2.87 13.93 -4.71
CA LEU A 149 -3.90 14.83 -5.24
C LEU A 149 -4.37 15.82 -4.17
N GLY A 150 -4.55 15.37 -2.93
CA GLY A 150 -4.90 16.23 -1.81
C GLY A 150 -3.85 17.33 -1.59
N SER A 151 -2.56 16.97 -1.62
CA SER A 151 -1.47 17.94 -1.41
C SER A 151 -1.41 18.98 -2.51
N PHE A 152 -1.46 18.56 -3.77
CA PHE A 152 -1.44 19.48 -4.91
C PHE A 152 -2.67 20.38 -4.93
N TYR A 153 -3.85 19.83 -4.62
CA TYR A 153 -5.07 20.61 -4.51
C TYR A 153 -4.97 21.67 -3.40
N LEU A 154 -4.60 21.27 -2.19
CA LEU A 154 -4.58 22.16 -1.02
C LEU A 154 -3.49 23.23 -1.13
N GLN A 155 -2.30 22.88 -1.62
CA GLN A 155 -1.18 23.82 -1.74
C GLN A 155 -1.28 24.68 -3.00
N GLY A 156 -1.71 24.10 -4.12
CA GLY A 156 -1.81 24.80 -5.41
C GLY A 156 -3.08 25.63 -5.52
N ARG A 157 -4.25 25.02 -5.38
CA ARG A 157 -5.55 25.71 -5.54
C ARG A 157 -6.08 26.31 -4.24
N GLY A 158 -5.76 25.69 -3.10
CA GLY A 158 -6.16 26.19 -1.79
C GLY A 158 -5.26 27.30 -1.25
N ASP A 159 -4.14 27.61 -1.93
CA ASP A 159 -3.10 28.55 -1.50
C ASP A 159 -2.60 28.28 -0.06
N LEU A 160 -2.66 27.03 0.39
CA LEU A 160 -2.27 26.65 1.74
C LEU A 160 -0.79 26.29 1.80
N GLY A 161 -0.12 26.76 2.84
CA GLY A 161 1.25 26.32 3.13
C GLY A 161 1.33 24.83 3.51
N PRO A 162 2.55 24.25 3.51
CA PRO A 162 2.77 22.84 3.88
C PRO A 162 2.25 22.46 5.27
N LEU A 163 2.37 23.36 6.25
CA LEU A 163 1.87 23.12 7.61
C LEU A 163 0.34 23.01 7.64
N ALA A 164 -0.37 23.93 6.99
CA ALA A 164 -1.83 23.91 6.93
C ALA A 164 -2.33 22.66 6.18
N THR A 165 -1.65 22.29 5.09
CA THR A 165 -1.92 21.04 4.36
C THR A 165 -1.74 19.80 5.24
N GLY A 166 -0.65 19.74 6.00
CA GLY A 166 -0.41 18.66 6.97
C GLY A 166 -1.51 18.56 8.03
N LEU A 167 -1.98 19.69 8.57
CA LEU A 167 -3.10 19.71 9.52
C LEU A 167 -4.40 19.18 8.90
N LEU A 168 -4.67 19.50 7.64
CA LEU A 168 -5.85 19.02 6.92
C LEU A 168 -5.79 17.53 6.53
N PHE A 169 -4.62 16.90 6.65
CA PHE A 169 -4.48 15.45 6.53
C PHE A 169 -4.70 14.70 7.86
N LEU A 170 -4.83 15.38 9.00
CA LEU A 170 -5.17 14.72 10.27
C LEU A 170 -6.52 13.98 10.21
N PRO A 171 -7.62 14.57 9.69
CA PRO A 171 -8.87 13.85 9.49
C PRO A 171 -8.71 12.61 8.60
N VAL A 172 -7.86 12.68 7.57
CA VAL A 172 -7.56 11.57 6.67
C VAL A 172 -6.89 10.42 7.42
N ALA A 173 -5.85 10.72 8.19
CA ALA A 173 -5.15 9.72 9.02
C ALA A 173 -6.10 9.08 10.04
N LEU A 174 -6.90 9.88 10.75
CA LEU A 174 -7.90 9.40 11.72
C LEU A 174 -8.96 8.53 11.05
N ALA A 175 -9.43 8.91 9.86
CA ALA A 175 -10.39 8.15 9.09
C ALA A 175 -9.81 6.79 8.65
N THR A 176 -8.56 6.75 8.18
CA THR A 176 -7.86 5.49 7.87
C THR A 176 -7.75 4.59 9.09
N MET A 177 -7.39 5.13 10.25
CA MET A 177 -7.33 4.38 11.52
C MET A 177 -8.69 3.83 11.91
N ALA A 178 -9.74 4.66 11.84
CA ALA A 178 -11.10 4.25 12.14
C ALA A 178 -11.56 3.14 11.19
N GLY A 179 -11.30 3.27 9.89
CA GLY A 179 -11.57 2.25 8.88
C GLY A 179 -10.86 0.93 9.17
N ALA A 180 -9.56 0.96 9.48
CA ALA A 180 -8.81 -0.24 9.85
C ALA A 180 -9.36 -0.89 11.12
N GLN A 181 -9.68 -0.10 12.15
CA GLN A 181 -10.22 -0.61 13.41
C GLN A 181 -11.60 -1.26 13.22
N ILE A 182 -12.52 -0.56 12.54
CA ILE A 182 -13.86 -1.05 12.22
C ILE A 182 -13.76 -2.29 11.34
N GLY A 183 -12.88 -2.27 10.34
CA GLY A 183 -12.60 -3.39 9.46
C GLY A 183 -12.14 -4.63 10.22
N GLY A 184 -11.20 -4.48 11.16
CA GLY A 184 -10.73 -5.59 12.01
C GLY A 184 -11.82 -6.19 12.90
N GLN A 185 -12.76 -5.37 13.39
CA GLN A 185 -13.89 -5.86 14.18
C GLN A 185 -14.95 -6.55 13.32
N LEU A 186 -15.19 -6.03 12.11
CA LEU A 186 -16.24 -6.52 11.21
C LEU A 186 -15.81 -7.73 10.39
N ILE A 187 -14.51 -7.92 10.11
CA ILE A 187 -14.04 -8.94 9.16
C ILE A 187 -14.48 -10.37 9.52
N GLY A 188 -14.53 -10.71 10.81
CA GLY A 188 -15.06 -12.01 11.27
C GLY A 188 -16.59 -12.12 11.11
N ARG A 189 -17.32 -11.00 11.20
CA ARG A 189 -18.78 -10.93 11.15
C ARG A 189 -19.38 -10.71 9.76
N THR A 190 -18.63 -10.16 8.81
CA THR A 190 -19.09 -9.90 7.44
C THR A 190 -18.35 -10.74 6.41
N GLY A 191 -17.15 -11.22 6.75
CA GLY A 191 -16.23 -11.89 5.82
C GLY A 191 -15.44 -10.90 4.95
N GLY A 192 -14.28 -11.35 4.47
CA GLY A 192 -13.34 -10.52 3.70
C GLY A 192 -13.93 -9.97 2.40
N ARG A 193 -14.71 -10.76 1.65
CA ARG A 193 -15.32 -10.32 0.38
C ARG A 193 -16.25 -9.12 0.55
N ALA A 194 -17.25 -9.23 1.44
CA ALA A 194 -18.23 -8.16 1.64
C ALA A 194 -17.56 -6.88 2.16
N LEU A 195 -16.62 -7.04 3.10
CA LEU A 195 -15.88 -5.92 3.67
C LEU A 195 -14.94 -5.27 2.65
N GLY A 196 -14.28 -6.06 1.80
CA GLY A 196 -13.43 -5.58 0.72
C GLY A 196 -14.19 -4.80 -0.35
N VAL A 197 -15.32 -5.34 -0.82
CA VAL A 197 -16.19 -4.61 -1.76
C VAL A 197 -16.72 -3.33 -1.14
N GLY A 198 -17.22 -3.39 0.10
CA GLY A 198 -17.73 -2.22 0.82
C GLY A 198 -16.66 -1.14 1.03
N GLY A 199 -15.44 -1.53 1.41
CA GLY A 199 -14.31 -0.62 1.56
C GLY A 199 -13.91 0.07 0.25
N MET A 200 -13.91 -0.66 -0.88
CA MET A 200 -13.61 -0.09 -2.20
C MET A 200 -14.72 0.84 -2.70
N LEU A 201 -15.99 0.51 -2.46
CA LEU A 201 -17.11 1.40 -2.78
C LEU A 201 -17.09 2.68 -1.93
N LEU A 202 -16.73 2.56 -0.65
CA LEU A 202 -16.54 3.72 0.23
C LEU A 202 -15.36 4.59 -0.25
N ALA A 203 -14.27 3.96 -0.67
CA ALA A 203 -13.13 4.65 -1.29
C ALA A 203 -13.56 5.40 -2.56
N ALA A 204 -14.31 4.75 -3.45
CA ALA A 204 -14.83 5.35 -4.68
C ALA A 204 -15.76 6.53 -4.40
N ALA A 205 -16.69 6.38 -3.45
CA ALA A 205 -17.61 7.44 -3.06
C ALA A 205 -16.87 8.64 -2.48
N GLY A 206 -15.90 8.42 -1.58
CA GLY A 206 -15.08 9.49 -1.01
C GLY A 206 -14.26 10.23 -2.06
N LEU A 207 -13.62 9.50 -2.98
CA LEU A 207 -12.83 10.08 -4.08
C LEU A 207 -13.69 10.78 -5.14
N ALA A 208 -14.99 10.47 -5.23
CA ALA A 208 -15.93 11.19 -6.09
C ALA A 208 -16.41 12.52 -5.49
N VAL A 209 -16.35 12.71 -4.17
CA VAL A 209 -16.78 13.98 -3.54
C VAL A 209 -15.99 15.19 -4.06
N PRO A 210 -14.64 15.16 -4.16
CA PRO A 210 -13.87 16.25 -4.77
C PRO A 210 -14.29 16.62 -6.20
N VAL A 211 -14.91 15.71 -6.95
CA VAL A 211 -15.39 15.94 -8.32
C VAL A 211 -16.64 16.84 -8.31
N LEU A 212 -17.51 16.66 -7.31
CA LEU A 212 -18.79 17.35 -7.19
C LEU A 212 -18.71 18.59 -6.28
N TRP A 213 -17.80 18.56 -5.30
CA TRP A 213 -17.65 19.58 -4.27
C TRP A 213 -16.19 20.02 -4.15
N THR A 214 -15.76 20.85 -5.09
CA THR A 214 -14.40 21.37 -5.26
C THR A 214 -14.07 22.50 -4.27
N THR A 215 -14.55 22.43 -3.03
CA THR A 215 -14.09 23.33 -1.95
C THR A 215 -13.03 22.63 -1.12
N THR A 216 -12.16 23.37 -0.43
CA THR A 216 -11.19 22.79 0.52
C THR A 216 -11.86 21.82 1.50
N VAL A 217 -13.03 22.20 2.04
CA VAL A 217 -13.81 21.34 2.94
C VAL A 217 -14.30 20.09 2.22
N GLY A 218 -14.89 20.24 1.04
CA GLY A 218 -15.39 19.11 0.25
C GLY A 218 -14.30 18.11 -0.12
N VAL A 219 -13.11 18.61 -0.50
CA VAL A 219 -11.95 17.76 -0.77
C VAL A 219 -11.53 17.01 0.48
N VAL A 220 -11.28 17.70 1.60
CA VAL A 220 -10.83 17.07 2.85
C VAL A 220 -11.83 16.03 3.37
N VAL A 221 -13.13 16.34 3.34
CA VAL A 221 -14.19 15.39 3.70
C VAL A 221 -14.18 14.19 2.77
N GLY A 222 -14.14 14.42 1.46
CA GLY A 222 -14.13 13.37 0.45
C GLY A 222 -12.95 12.41 0.61
N ILE A 223 -11.73 12.94 0.66
CA ILE A 223 -10.53 12.12 0.81
C ILE A 223 -10.48 11.42 2.18
N SER A 224 -11.05 12.01 3.24
CA SER A 224 -11.15 11.33 4.55
C SER A 224 -12.09 10.13 4.50
N VAL A 225 -13.28 10.30 3.89
CA VAL A 225 -14.21 9.18 3.65
C VAL A 225 -13.53 8.10 2.80
N GLY A 226 -12.82 8.52 1.76
CA GLY A 226 -12.08 7.60 0.90
C GLY A 226 -11.03 6.81 1.69
N ALA A 227 -10.27 7.50 2.52
CA ALA A 227 -9.22 6.94 3.35
C ALA A 227 -9.73 6.00 4.44
N ALA A 228 -10.97 6.17 4.94
CA ALA A 228 -11.63 5.18 5.81
C ALA A 228 -11.92 3.87 5.07
N GLY A 229 -12.39 3.95 3.82
CA GLY A 229 -12.54 2.80 2.94
C GLY A 229 -11.22 2.06 2.77
N LEU A 230 -10.16 2.79 2.37
CA LEU A 230 -8.82 2.24 2.18
C LEU A 230 -8.22 1.65 3.48
N GLY A 231 -8.44 2.29 4.63
CA GLY A 231 -8.06 1.76 5.95
C GLY A 231 -8.61 0.37 6.23
N THR A 232 -9.89 0.17 5.88
CA THR A 232 -10.55 -1.15 5.96
C THR A 232 -9.87 -2.17 5.05
N LEU A 233 -9.47 -1.76 3.84
CA LEU A 233 -8.86 -2.64 2.85
C LEU A 233 -7.47 -3.14 3.24
N PHE A 234 -6.67 -2.35 3.98
CA PHE A 234 -5.40 -2.84 4.54
C PHE A 234 -5.59 -4.08 5.42
N VAL A 235 -6.67 -4.10 6.21
CA VAL A 235 -7.04 -5.24 7.05
C VAL A 235 -7.53 -6.41 6.19
N VAL A 236 -8.40 -6.14 5.23
CA VAL A 236 -8.91 -7.18 4.30
C VAL A 236 -7.77 -7.84 3.55
N ALA A 237 -6.83 -7.06 3.02
CA ALA A 237 -5.67 -7.57 2.29
C ALA A 237 -4.80 -8.47 3.16
N SER A 238 -4.42 -7.98 4.35
CA SER A 238 -3.57 -8.71 5.29
C SER A 238 -4.23 -10.01 5.75
N ALA A 239 -5.49 -9.95 6.16
CA ALA A 239 -6.23 -11.12 6.62
C ALA A 239 -6.44 -12.15 5.49
N THR A 240 -6.66 -11.70 4.26
CA THR A 240 -6.90 -12.61 3.12
C THR A 240 -5.60 -13.27 2.66
N ALA A 241 -4.51 -12.51 2.56
CA ALA A 241 -3.22 -13.03 2.12
C ALA A 241 -2.54 -13.93 3.16
N LEU A 242 -2.65 -13.60 4.45
CA LEU A 242 -1.92 -14.28 5.52
C LEU A 242 -2.77 -15.31 6.27
N GLY A 243 -4.10 -15.15 6.29
CA GLY A 243 -4.99 -15.95 7.14
C GLY A 243 -5.09 -17.43 6.75
N MET A 244 -4.67 -17.80 5.54
CA MET A 244 -4.75 -19.18 5.01
C MET A 244 -3.37 -19.78 4.68
N VAL A 245 -2.30 -19.15 5.13
CA VAL A 245 -0.92 -19.56 4.84
C VAL A 245 -0.36 -20.35 6.03
N ALA A 246 0.42 -21.40 5.75
CA ALA A 246 1.01 -22.21 6.82
C ALA A 246 2.02 -21.38 7.64
N PRO A 247 2.21 -21.65 8.94
CA PRO A 247 3.13 -20.85 9.78
C PRO A 247 4.56 -20.72 9.23
N HIS A 248 5.06 -21.75 8.53
CA HIS A 248 6.39 -21.73 7.91
C HIS A 248 6.45 -20.92 6.60
N GLU A 249 5.31 -20.64 5.97
CA GLU A 249 5.17 -19.82 4.77
C GLU A 249 4.83 -18.35 5.11
N ALA A 250 4.43 -18.05 6.36
CA ALA A 250 3.93 -16.74 6.77
C ALA A 250 4.94 -15.60 6.54
N GLY A 251 6.23 -15.86 6.76
CA GLY A 251 7.29 -14.89 6.48
C GLY A 251 7.39 -14.54 5.00
N ILE A 252 7.31 -15.54 4.12
CA ILE A 252 7.33 -15.36 2.66
C ILE A 252 6.07 -14.63 2.22
N ALA A 253 4.88 -15.05 2.69
CA ALA A 253 3.63 -14.40 2.33
C ALA A 253 3.58 -12.93 2.77
N SER A 254 4.08 -12.60 3.97
CA SER A 254 4.22 -11.22 4.42
C SER A 254 5.16 -10.42 3.52
N GLY A 255 6.31 -10.99 3.13
CA GLY A 255 7.24 -10.36 2.21
C GLY A 255 6.62 -10.07 0.84
N ILE A 256 5.80 -10.99 0.33
CA ILE A 256 5.05 -10.78 -0.92
C ILE A 256 4.04 -9.64 -0.75
N VAL A 257 3.24 -9.62 0.34
CA VAL A 257 2.29 -8.52 0.61
C VAL A 257 3.00 -7.17 0.68
N SER A 258 4.14 -7.08 1.38
CA SER A 258 4.95 -5.87 1.43
C SER A 258 5.51 -5.47 0.06
N THR A 259 5.91 -6.43 -0.76
CA THR A 259 6.38 -6.15 -2.13
C THR A 259 5.27 -5.52 -2.98
N PHE A 260 4.07 -6.09 -2.93
CA PHE A 260 2.92 -5.57 -3.68
C PHE A 260 2.33 -4.29 -3.07
N HIS A 261 2.55 -4.04 -1.78
CA HIS A 261 2.32 -2.73 -1.18
C HIS A 261 3.17 -1.66 -1.88
N GLU A 262 4.47 -1.89 -2.06
CA GLU A 262 5.36 -0.96 -2.76
C GLU A 262 5.05 -0.85 -4.27
N PHE A 263 4.61 -1.94 -4.91
CA PHE A 263 4.09 -1.84 -6.28
C PHE A 263 2.85 -0.98 -6.38
N GLY A 264 1.93 -1.13 -5.44
CA GLY A 264 0.77 -0.26 -5.33
C GLY A 264 1.19 1.20 -5.20
N ALA A 265 2.10 1.49 -4.27
CA ALA A 265 2.57 2.85 -4.02
C ALA A 265 3.22 3.49 -5.26
N SER A 266 4.13 2.77 -5.92
CA SER A 266 4.83 3.25 -7.11
C SER A 266 3.91 3.42 -8.31
N LEU A 267 2.99 2.47 -8.56
CA LEU A 267 1.99 2.61 -9.61
C LEU A 267 1.06 3.80 -9.35
N GLY A 268 0.63 3.99 -8.10
CA GLY A 268 -0.17 5.15 -7.69
C GLY A 268 0.56 6.45 -7.95
N ALA A 269 1.82 6.55 -7.54
CA ALA A 269 2.66 7.72 -7.79
C ALA A 269 2.84 7.99 -9.30
N ALA A 270 3.12 6.96 -10.09
CA ALA A 270 3.32 7.06 -11.53
C ALA A 270 2.07 7.56 -12.27
N VAL A 271 0.91 6.95 -12.00
CA VAL A 271 -0.37 7.34 -12.60
C VAL A 271 -0.72 8.77 -12.21
N VAL A 272 -0.56 9.10 -10.93
CA VAL A 272 -0.84 10.44 -10.45
C VAL A 272 0.12 11.46 -11.05
N SER A 273 1.42 11.18 -11.14
CA SER A 273 2.41 12.06 -11.78
C SER A 273 2.05 12.28 -13.25
N SER A 274 1.65 11.22 -13.96
CA SER A 274 1.20 11.32 -15.36
C SER A 274 -0.04 12.19 -15.53
N VAL A 275 -1.04 11.99 -14.66
CA VAL A 275 -2.28 12.76 -14.67
C VAL A 275 -2.00 14.21 -14.27
N ALA A 276 -1.12 14.42 -13.28
CA ALA A 276 -0.67 15.73 -12.83
C ALA A 276 0.08 16.44 -13.96
N ALA A 277 1.00 15.80 -14.66
CA ALA A 277 1.67 16.36 -15.84
C ALA A 277 0.66 16.75 -16.92
N ALA A 278 -0.33 15.91 -17.20
CA ALA A 278 -1.38 16.22 -18.18
C ALA A 278 -2.36 17.32 -17.73
N SER A 279 -2.54 17.50 -16.42
CA SER A 279 -3.56 18.37 -15.81
C SER A 279 -3.03 19.69 -15.26
N LEU A 280 -1.74 19.75 -14.90
CA LEU A 280 -1.08 20.90 -14.27
C LEU A 280 -0.41 21.83 -15.28
N VAL A 281 -0.26 21.43 -16.54
CA VAL A 281 0.19 22.33 -17.62
C VAL A 281 -0.76 23.53 -17.77
N ASP A 282 -2.06 23.35 -17.47
CA ASP A 282 -3.05 24.44 -17.51
C ASP A 282 -3.50 24.95 -16.12
N GLN A 283 -3.11 24.29 -15.00
CA GLN A 283 -3.58 24.57 -13.63
C GLN A 283 -5.11 24.76 -13.49
N THR A 284 -5.89 24.27 -14.45
CA THR A 284 -7.34 24.50 -14.49
C THR A 284 -8.06 23.57 -13.51
N ALA A 285 -9.20 24.04 -12.99
CA ALA A 285 -10.07 23.26 -12.10
C ALA A 285 -10.50 21.90 -12.71
N SER A 286 -10.47 21.75 -14.04
CA SER A 286 -10.76 20.52 -14.76
C SER A 286 -9.77 19.40 -14.48
N GLY A 287 -8.49 19.72 -14.27
CA GLY A 287 -7.41 18.74 -14.12
C GLY A 287 -7.50 17.95 -12.82
N TYR A 288 -7.71 18.64 -11.69
CA TYR A 288 -7.92 18.02 -10.39
C TYR A 288 -9.18 17.13 -10.37
N THR A 289 -10.27 17.65 -10.95
CA THR A 289 -11.54 16.92 -11.08
C THR A 289 -11.36 15.63 -11.87
N ALA A 290 -10.62 15.67 -12.99
CA ALA A 290 -10.32 14.47 -13.78
C ALA A 290 -9.47 13.46 -12.99
N ALA A 291 -8.46 13.93 -12.25
CA ALA A 291 -7.60 13.06 -11.45
C ALA A 291 -8.38 12.33 -10.35
N PHE A 292 -9.23 13.05 -9.61
CA PHE A 292 -10.10 12.46 -8.59
C PHE A 292 -11.13 11.50 -9.21
N LEU A 293 -11.66 11.83 -10.38
CA LEU A 293 -12.58 10.95 -11.10
C LEU A 293 -11.90 9.63 -11.52
N VAL A 294 -10.67 9.68 -12.04
CA VAL A 294 -9.90 8.48 -12.39
C VAL A 294 -9.69 7.61 -11.14
N ALA A 295 -9.32 8.21 -10.01
CA ALA A 295 -9.14 7.48 -8.76
C ALA A 295 -10.46 6.86 -8.25
N ALA A 296 -11.57 7.59 -8.35
CA ALA A 296 -12.90 7.10 -7.97
C ALA A 296 -13.37 5.94 -8.87
N VAL A 297 -13.18 6.05 -10.19
CA VAL A 297 -13.50 4.99 -11.15
C VAL A 297 -12.61 3.76 -10.92
N ALA A 298 -11.31 3.95 -10.69
CA ALA A 298 -10.39 2.86 -10.38
C ALA A 298 -10.81 2.10 -9.11
N ALA A 299 -11.22 2.82 -8.06
CA ALA A 299 -11.77 2.22 -6.85
C ALA A 299 -13.08 1.46 -7.12
N ALA A 300 -14.00 2.02 -7.91
CA ALA A 300 -15.27 1.39 -8.26
C ALA A 300 -15.09 0.11 -9.10
N VAL A 301 -14.22 0.15 -10.11
CA VAL A 301 -13.88 -1.02 -10.94
C VAL A 301 -13.22 -2.09 -10.07
N SER A 302 -12.34 -1.68 -9.17
CA SER A 302 -11.68 -2.60 -8.24
C SER A 302 -12.67 -3.26 -7.28
N ALA A 303 -13.74 -2.57 -6.88
CA ALA A 303 -14.82 -3.17 -6.09
C ALA A 303 -15.50 -4.32 -6.84
N ALA A 304 -15.76 -4.16 -8.14
CA ALA A 304 -16.30 -5.23 -8.96
C ALA A 304 -15.33 -6.43 -9.03
N VAL A 305 -14.05 -6.16 -9.31
CA VAL A 305 -13.00 -7.21 -9.36
C VAL A 305 -12.87 -7.92 -8.01
N ALA A 306 -12.86 -7.19 -6.90
CA ALA A 306 -12.79 -7.74 -5.55
C ALA A 306 -13.98 -8.66 -5.23
N GLY A 307 -15.17 -8.35 -5.75
CA GLY A 307 -16.36 -9.20 -5.63
C GLY A 307 -16.15 -10.60 -6.22
N PHE A 308 -15.39 -10.72 -7.30
CA PHE A 308 -15.06 -12.00 -7.94
C PHE A 308 -13.84 -12.69 -7.30
N VAL A 309 -12.80 -11.91 -6.98
CA VAL A 309 -11.48 -12.44 -6.65
C VAL A 309 -11.35 -12.80 -5.17
N LEU A 310 -11.87 -11.97 -4.25
CA LEU A 310 -11.81 -12.25 -2.80
C LEU A 310 -12.55 -13.55 -2.47
N PRO A 311 -12.02 -14.43 -1.60
CA PRO A 311 -12.69 -15.64 -1.18
C PRO A 311 -13.97 -15.33 -0.37
N GLY A 312 -14.99 -16.16 -0.52
CA GLY A 312 -16.19 -16.10 0.31
C GLY A 312 -15.91 -16.54 1.76
N ARG A 313 -16.90 -16.40 2.64
CA ARG A 313 -16.81 -16.93 4.01
C ARG A 313 -16.52 -18.43 4.00
N VAL A 314 -15.39 -18.83 4.58
CA VAL A 314 -15.18 -20.22 4.97
C VAL A 314 -16.08 -20.46 6.17
N LYS A 315 -17.13 -21.28 6.01
CA LYS A 315 -17.86 -21.83 7.15
C LYS A 315 -16.88 -22.74 7.87
N THR A 316 -16.32 -22.30 8.99
CA THR A 316 -15.72 -23.23 9.95
C THR A 316 -16.82 -24.19 10.36
N ALA A 317 -16.68 -25.47 10.04
CA ALA A 317 -17.58 -26.50 10.54
C ALA A 317 -17.56 -26.44 12.08
N PRO A 318 -18.71 -26.69 12.77
CA PRO A 318 -18.72 -26.73 14.23
C PRO A 318 -17.71 -27.77 14.73
N GLU A 319 -16.96 -27.41 15.76
CA GLU A 319 -15.92 -28.21 16.44
C GLU A 319 -16.46 -29.47 17.16
N GLU A 320 -17.67 -29.96 16.82
CA GLU A 320 -18.34 -31.05 17.53
C GLU A 320 -18.13 -32.45 16.91
N ALA A 321 -17.32 -32.61 15.86
CA ALA A 321 -17.14 -33.90 15.18
C ALA A 321 -15.79 -34.62 15.43
N VAL A 322 -14.93 -34.13 16.35
CA VAL A 322 -13.66 -34.81 16.71
C VAL A 322 -13.73 -35.47 18.10
N ALA A 323 -14.88 -35.42 18.77
CA ALA A 323 -15.10 -36.08 20.05
C ALA A 323 -16.31 -37.02 20.00
N ARG A 324 -16.29 -38.04 19.13
CA ARG A 324 -17.03 -39.30 19.31
C ARG A 324 -16.29 -40.46 18.67
#